data_AF-A0A3E4T5J1-F1
#
_entry.id   AF-A0A3E4T5J1-F1
#
_cell.length_a   1.000
_cell.length_b   1.000
_cell.length_c   1.000
_cell.angle_alpha   90.00
_cell.angle_beta   90.00
_cell.angle_gamma   90.00
#
_symmetry.space_group_name_H-M   'P 1'
#
loop_
_entity.id
_entity.type
_entity.pdbx_description
1 polymer ?
#
loop_
_entity_poly.entity_id
_entity_poly.type
_entity_poly.pdbx_seq_one_letter_code
_entity_poly.pdbx_strand_id
1 'polypeptide(L)'
;MADINTFLEFAESLKLVRRANLEKEGKTIIEKIYTDLLPNNGVINKVNLPRTTIVVGRKGTGKSTIFYKSQMDLDKNGENITVYIDTKSLYDNSTPSLPKELEKSEQSRELIKYLIYSNLLKEIIVRTKEKIKRRLNENKIISFFGINEEKIDYINHELENIQDSIDKVFKTLDVSLTTIYKNSSEKSTENKIAASASVNIENVGGSIEGSTKQNSVLKREFENTLITYLDIKKCFIDNLIRIRNIIDVKNVFIYLDDFSEIDKEAQALFIDWFIAPVNNLSEDFVKFKIATYPNRFYYGKLDNGKIDEISLDFFDAFYHYEKDLNETDISKMEYLALDYTKRLLKNRLDVYFPDNGWNVFFDMPEEDLYHLLFRISMNMPRKIGYVLSFCYESCLIHGKKITTAALENAALRYYTDIIEKYFIVNEFVCKPFDDKISEEHHYEMMRKIIDRELLNQKVIKRRKNNYTCMFVVNQEFSNLLSNLELNGFISTYNKIKENSNFYTVYCIDYAKNTN
;
A
#
# COMPACT_ATOMS: atom_id res chain seq x y z
N MET A 1 6.86 -11.31 38.86
CA MET A 1 7.02 -10.04 38.11
C MET A 1 6.13 -10.13 36.90
N ALA A 2 5.45 -9.04 36.51
CA ALA A 2 4.70 -9.02 35.27
C ALA A 2 5.67 -9.26 34.10
N ASP A 3 5.28 -10.09 33.13
CA ASP A 3 6.15 -10.45 32.01
C ASP A 3 6.21 -9.29 30.99
N ILE A 4 7.11 -8.34 31.27
CA ILE A 4 7.32 -7.17 30.43
C ILE A 4 7.85 -7.53 29.03
N ASN A 5 8.54 -8.67 28.86
CA ASN A 5 9.02 -9.11 27.55
C ASN A 5 7.83 -9.53 26.67
N THR A 6 6.88 -10.28 27.23
CA THR A 6 5.63 -10.61 26.55
C THR A 6 4.83 -9.35 26.18
N PHE A 7 4.90 -8.27 26.98
CA PHE A 7 4.29 -6.98 26.62
C PHE A 7 4.97 -6.34 25.40
N LEU A 8 6.30 -6.40 25.33
CA LEU A 8 7.04 -5.91 24.16
C LEU A 8 6.67 -6.71 22.89
N GLU A 9 6.60 -8.04 22.97
CA GLU A 9 6.15 -8.88 21.85
C GLU A 9 4.74 -8.49 21.38
N PHE A 10 3.82 -8.28 22.32
CA PHE A 10 2.48 -7.78 22.05
C PHE A 10 2.51 -6.44 21.31
N ALA A 11 3.28 -5.46 21.79
CA ALA A 11 3.39 -4.14 21.17
C ALA A 11 4.02 -4.22 19.76
N GLU A 12 5.08 -5.00 19.59
CA GLU A 12 5.74 -5.20 18.30
C GLU A 12 4.83 -5.92 17.28
N SER A 13 3.95 -6.81 17.73
CA SER A 13 2.96 -7.47 16.86
C SER A 13 1.97 -6.51 16.17
N LEU A 14 1.79 -5.31 16.73
CA LEU A 14 0.98 -4.22 16.14
C LEU A 14 1.81 -3.35 15.19
N LYS A 15 3.13 -3.29 15.38
CA LYS A 15 4.06 -2.40 14.66
C LYS A 15 4.51 -2.95 13.31
N LEU A 16 4.38 -4.26 13.07
CA LEU A 16 4.99 -4.97 11.95
C LEU A 16 4.86 -4.23 10.60
N VAL A 17 6.01 -4.03 9.96
CA VAL A 17 6.18 -3.25 8.73
C VAL A 17 6.06 -4.11 7.48
N ARG A 18 6.29 -5.42 7.61
CA ARG A 18 6.22 -6.41 6.53
C ARG A 18 5.42 -7.61 6.99
N ARG A 19 5.18 -8.57 6.09
CA ARG A 19 4.75 -9.96 6.39
C ARG A 19 5.81 -10.71 7.22
N ALA A 20 6.43 -10.04 8.19
CA ALA A 20 7.20 -10.67 9.24
C ALA A 20 6.23 -11.57 10.00
N ASN A 21 6.66 -12.82 10.17
CA ASN A 21 5.90 -13.91 10.73
C ASN A 21 5.14 -13.46 11.99
N LEU A 22 3.83 -13.27 11.84
CA LEU A 22 2.89 -13.24 12.95
C LEU A 22 2.82 -14.66 13.51
N GLU A 23 3.92 -15.07 14.12
CA GLU A 23 4.15 -16.39 14.67
C GLU A 23 4.44 -16.24 16.16
N LYS A 24 3.87 -17.15 16.94
CA LYS A 24 4.23 -17.36 18.34
C LYS A 24 4.61 -18.82 18.48
N GLU A 25 5.78 -19.10 19.06
CA GLU A 25 6.30 -20.47 19.21
C GLU A 25 6.35 -21.25 17.88
N GLY A 26 6.69 -20.57 16.78
CA GLY A 26 6.78 -21.17 15.45
C GLY A 26 5.44 -21.52 14.79
N LYS A 27 4.30 -21.07 15.34
CA LYS A 27 2.97 -21.24 14.73
C LYS A 27 2.38 -19.90 14.35
N THR A 28 1.81 -19.81 13.16
CA THR A 28 1.06 -18.61 12.74
C THR A 28 -0.11 -18.34 13.68
N ILE A 29 -0.22 -17.10 14.14
CA ILE A 29 -1.29 -16.64 15.05
C ILE A 29 -2.30 -15.71 14.36
N ILE A 30 -2.14 -15.44 13.06
CA ILE A 30 -3.00 -14.48 12.33
C ILE A 30 -4.50 -14.77 12.48
N GLU A 31 -4.91 -16.03 12.56
CA GLU A 31 -6.32 -16.38 12.75
C GLU A 31 -6.89 -15.91 14.08
N LYS A 32 -6.04 -15.84 15.12
CA LYS A 32 -6.42 -15.40 16.46
C LYS A 32 -6.38 -13.89 16.60
N ILE A 33 -5.40 -13.24 15.97
CA ILE A 33 -5.14 -11.80 16.15
C ILE A 33 -5.72 -10.92 15.05
N TYR A 34 -6.12 -11.49 13.91
CA TYR A 34 -6.79 -10.75 12.85
C TYR A 34 -8.05 -10.10 13.42
N THR A 35 -8.25 -8.84 13.08
CA THR A 35 -9.41 -8.07 13.51
C THR A 35 -9.91 -7.33 12.29
N ASP A 36 -11.13 -7.65 11.87
CA ASP A 36 -11.77 -6.96 10.76
C ASP A 36 -12.17 -5.55 11.18
N LEU A 37 -12.01 -4.57 10.28
CA LEU A 37 -12.42 -3.19 10.55
C LEU A 37 -13.93 -3.11 10.77
N LEU A 38 -14.68 -3.84 9.94
CA LEU A 38 -16.13 -3.87 9.99
C LEU A 38 -16.64 -5.06 10.85
N PRO A 39 -17.79 -4.91 11.52
CA PRO A 39 -18.43 -6.02 12.21
C PRO A 39 -18.67 -7.23 11.30
N ASN A 40 -18.75 -8.42 11.87
CA ASN A 40 -19.06 -9.68 11.17
C ASN A 40 -18.12 -10.00 9.99
N ASN A 41 -16.83 -9.63 10.09
CA ASN A 41 -15.83 -9.93 9.07
C ASN A 41 -16.15 -9.29 7.70
N GLY A 42 -16.76 -8.10 7.70
CA GLY A 42 -17.24 -7.45 6.49
C GLY A 42 -16.14 -7.18 5.44
N VAL A 43 -14.95 -6.74 5.87
CA VAL A 43 -13.83 -6.48 4.96
C VAL A 43 -13.28 -7.77 4.39
N ILE A 44 -12.88 -8.72 5.24
CA ILE A 44 -12.25 -9.96 4.79
C ILE A 44 -13.17 -10.80 3.92
N ASN A 45 -14.46 -10.86 4.24
CA ASN A 45 -15.44 -11.58 3.43
C ASN A 45 -15.53 -10.96 2.03
N LYS A 46 -15.55 -9.63 1.91
CA LYS A 46 -15.55 -8.93 0.63
C LYS A 46 -14.24 -9.14 -0.14
N VAL A 47 -13.09 -9.11 0.55
CA VAL A 47 -11.78 -9.38 -0.05
C VAL A 47 -11.68 -10.83 -0.56
N ASN A 48 -12.32 -11.80 0.09
CA ASN A 48 -12.30 -13.21 -0.33
C ASN A 48 -13.22 -13.51 -1.53
N LEU A 49 -14.12 -12.59 -1.93
CA LEU A 49 -14.95 -12.78 -3.11
C LEU A 49 -14.08 -12.85 -4.39
N PRO A 50 -14.51 -13.61 -5.42
CA PRO A 50 -13.81 -13.72 -6.70
C PRO A 50 -14.00 -12.48 -7.58
N ARG A 51 -13.67 -11.31 -7.04
CA ARG A 51 -13.68 -10.01 -7.71
C ARG A 51 -12.31 -9.36 -7.61
N THR A 52 -11.97 -8.51 -8.57
CA THR A 52 -10.79 -7.66 -8.40
C THR A 52 -11.11 -6.61 -7.36
N THR A 53 -10.28 -6.50 -6.33
CA THR A 53 -10.54 -5.66 -5.15
C THR A 53 -9.35 -4.76 -4.86
N ILE A 54 -9.61 -3.47 -4.73
CA ILE A 54 -8.65 -2.47 -4.31
C ILE A 54 -8.89 -2.19 -2.82
N VAL A 55 -7.86 -2.41 -2.01
CA VAL A 55 -7.87 -2.11 -0.58
C VAL A 55 -7.08 -0.84 -0.35
N VAL A 56 -7.78 0.26 -0.08
CA VAL A 56 -7.23 1.60 0.05
C VAL A 56 -7.04 1.92 1.52
N GLY A 57 -5.88 2.46 1.90
CA GLY A 57 -5.72 3.07 3.21
C GLY A 57 -4.28 3.47 3.49
N ARG A 58 -4.07 4.39 4.43
CA ARG A 58 -2.73 4.92 4.76
C ARG A 58 -1.75 3.88 5.30
N LYS A 59 -0.49 4.28 5.44
CA LYS A 59 0.59 3.43 5.97
C LYS A 59 0.28 3.00 7.40
N GLY A 60 0.05 1.70 7.62
CA GLY A 60 -0.23 1.14 8.94
C GLY A 60 -1.69 0.81 9.24
N THR A 61 -2.61 0.96 8.26
CA THR A 61 -4.03 0.53 8.37
C THR A 61 -4.24 -0.99 8.39
N GLY A 62 -3.22 -1.80 8.06
CA GLY A 62 -3.30 -3.26 8.09
C GLY A 62 -3.62 -3.95 6.74
N LYS A 63 -3.43 -3.26 5.60
CA LYS A 63 -3.60 -3.84 4.24
C LYS A 63 -2.91 -5.20 4.06
N SER A 64 -1.61 -5.29 4.36
CA SER A 64 -0.83 -6.53 4.28
C SER A 64 -1.38 -7.66 5.17
N THR A 65 -1.90 -7.29 6.35
CA THR A 65 -2.50 -8.24 7.31
C THR A 65 -3.80 -8.83 6.75
N ILE A 66 -4.63 -8.02 6.09
CA ILE A 66 -5.85 -8.47 5.40
C ILE A 66 -5.49 -9.42 4.25
N PHE A 67 -4.46 -9.10 3.47
CA PHE A 67 -3.99 -9.97 2.39
C PHE A 67 -3.44 -11.30 2.91
N TYR A 68 -2.70 -11.29 4.02
CA TYR A 68 -2.21 -12.52 4.62
C TYR A 68 -3.35 -13.39 5.16
N LYS A 69 -4.33 -12.79 5.83
CA LYS A 69 -5.53 -13.50 6.30
C LYS A 69 -6.35 -14.07 5.13
N SER A 70 -6.53 -13.29 4.06
CA SER A 70 -7.29 -13.69 2.87
C SER A 70 -6.63 -14.87 2.15
N GLN A 71 -5.29 -14.85 2.00
CA GLN A 71 -4.54 -15.98 1.47
C GLN A 71 -4.81 -17.26 2.29
N MET A 72 -4.69 -17.17 3.61
CA MET A 72 -4.94 -18.32 4.48
C MET A 72 -6.35 -18.85 4.39
N ASP A 73 -7.36 -17.99 4.30
CA ASP A 73 -8.75 -18.42 4.16
C ASP A 73 -9.03 -19.10 2.81
N LEU A 74 -8.44 -18.59 1.72
CA LEU A 74 -8.64 -19.14 0.38
C LEU A 74 -7.80 -20.42 0.13
N ASP A 75 -6.64 -20.54 0.76
CA ASP A 75 -5.78 -21.72 0.66
C ASP A 75 -6.39 -22.94 1.40
N LYS A 76 -7.19 -22.73 2.45
CA LYS A 76 -7.82 -23.81 3.24
C LYS A 76 -8.70 -24.75 2.43
N ASN A 77 -9.45 -24.21 1.47
CA ASN A 77 -10.44 -24.99 0.72
C ASN A 77 -9.84 -25.76 -0.45
N GLY A 78 -8.56 -25.54 -0.80
CA GLY A 78 -7.89 -26.28 -1.88
C GLY A 78 -8.43 -26.00 -3.30
N GLU A 79 -9.46 -25.17 -3.46
CA GLU A 79 -10.07 -24.82 -4.75
C GLU A 79 -9.46 -23.57 -5.41
N ASN A 80 -8.67 -22.78 -4.66
CA ASN A 80 -8.14 -21.48 -5.11
C ASN A 80 -6.63 -21.41 -5.01
N ILE A 81 -5.97 -20.81 -6.00
CA ILE A 81 -4.53 -20.51 -5.97
C ILE A 81 -4.33 -19.08 -5.51
N THR A 82 -3.46 -18.84 -4.54
CA THR A 82 -3.14 -17.49 -4.08
C THR A 82 -1.69 -17.15 -4.39
N VAL A 83 -1.39 -15.98 -4.93
CA VAL A 83 -0.05 -15.49 -5.30
C VAL A 83 0.19 -14.15 -4.63
N TYR A 84 1.27 -14.02 -3.87
CA TYR A 84 1.60 -12.78 -3.17
C TYR A 84 2.84 -12.12 -3.77
N ILE A 85 2.75 -10.81 -3.98
CA ILE A 85 3.76 -10.00 -4.63
C ILE A 85 3.92 -8.72 -3.83
N ASP A 86 5.11 -8.50 -3.27
CA ASP A 86 5.52 -7.19 -2.75
C ASP A 86 6.02 -6.37 -3.94
N THR A 87 5.15 -5.49 -4.47
CA THR A 87 5.43 -4.77 -5.71
C THR A 87 6.60 -3.81 -5.55
N LYS A 88 6.71 -3.16 -4.39
CA LYS A 88 7.80 -2.21 -4.13
C LYS A 88 9.15 -2.89 -4.09
N SER A 89 9.30 -3.94 -3.28
CA SER A 89 10.58 -4.66 -3.17
C SER A 89 11.04 -5.21 -4.52
N LEU A 90 10.10 -5.61 -5.38
CA LEU A 90 10.41 -6.05 -6.73
C LEU A 90 10.85 -4.91 -7.65
N TYR A 91 10.17 -3.76 -7.57
CA TYR A 91 10.55 -2.56 -8.32
C TYR A 91 11.96 -2.08 -7.92
N ASP A 92 12.24 -2.00 -6.62
CA ASP A 92 13.53 -1.55 -6.08
C ASP A 92 14.67 -2.49 -6.52
N ASN A 93 14.50 -3.81 -6.38
CA ASN A 93 15.51 -4.80 -6.77
C ASN A 93 15.73 -4.89 -8.29
N SER A 94 14.74 -4.51 -9.08
CA SER A 94 14.84 -4.50 -10.54
C SER A 94 15.59 -3.27 -11.07
N THR A 95 15.95 -2.32 -10.20
CA THR A 95 16.73 -1.12 -10.53
C THR A 95 18.22 -1.48 -10.53
N PRO A 96 18.88 -1.64 -11.69
CA PRO A 96 20.30 -1.99 -11.71
C PRO A 96 21.15 -0.84 -11.16
N SER A 97 22.21 -1.18 -10.42
CA SER A 97 23.28 -0.22 -10.08
C SER A 97 24.05 0.14 -11.35
N LEU A 98 23.69 1.26 -11.98
CA LEU A 98 24.36 1.69 -13.20
C LEU A 98 25.72 2.34 -12.89
N PRO A 99 26.65 2.31 -13.86
CA PRO A 99 27.85 3.15 -13.80
C PRO A 99 27.47 4.62 -13.64
N LYS A 100 28.13 5.36 -12.73
CA LYS A 100 27.83 6.76 -12.36
C LYS A 100 27.80 7.75 -13.55
N GLU A 101 28.42 7.39 -14.67
CA GLU A 101 28.42 8.17 -15.92
C GLU A 101 27.07 8.12 -16.65
N LEU A 102 26.27 7.08 -16.43
CA LEU A 102 24.98 6.84 -17.07
C LEU A 102 23.80 7.39 -16.28
N GLU A 103 23.88 7.55 -14.96
CA GLU A 103 22.78 8.07 -14.12
C GLU A 103 22.38 9.53 -14.39
N LYS A 104 23.25 10.27 -15.11
CA LYS A 104 23.13 11.72 -15.33
C LYS A 104 22.39 12.13 -16.60
N SER A 105 22.09 11.21 -17.53
CA SER A 105 21.27 11.54 -18.69
C SER A 105 19.78 11.28 -18.41
N GLU A 106 18.91 12.18 -18.83
CA GLU A 106 17.45 12.01 -18.67
C GLU A 106 16.93 10.79 -19.47
N GLN A 107 17.64 10.44 -20.55
CA GLN A 107 17.37 9.32 -21.45
C GLN A 107 17.66 7.95 -20.82
N SER A 108 18.69 7.86 -19.96
CA SER A 108 18.98 6.61 -19.24
C SER A 108 17.92 6.35 -18.18
N ARG A 109 17.40 7.39 -17.50
CA ARG A 109 16.35 7.27 -16.47
C ARG A 109 15.06 6.70 -17.01
N GLU A 110 14.60 7.18 -18.15
CA GLU A 110 13.42 6.62 -18.81
C GLU A 110 13.65 5.17 -19.23
N LEU A 111 14.80 4.85 -19.84
CA LEU A 111 15.16 3.47 -20.21
C LEU A 111 15.21 2.52 -19.00
N ILE A 112 15.79 2.97 -17.89
CA ILE A 112 15.89 2.23 -16.63
C ILE A 112 14.50 1.91 -16.11
N LYS A 113 13.61 2.92 -16.04
CA LYS A 113 12.21 2.72 -15.67
C LYS A 113 11.57 1.62 -16.52
N TYR A 114 11.72 1.69 -17.85
CA TYR A 114 11.17 0.68 -18.76
C TYR A 114 11.73 -0.75 -18.53
N LEU A 115 13.04 -0.89 -18.31
CA LEU A 115 13.66 -2.19 -18.00
C LEU A 115 13.19 -2.75 -16.65
N ILE A 116 13.03 -1.89 -15.64
CA ILE A 116 12.48 -2.25 -14.33
C ILE A 116 11.05 -2.79 -14.49
N TYR A 117 10.21 -2.11 -15.27
CA TYR A 117 8.82 -2.53 -15.49
C TYR A 117 8.73 -3.87 -16.21
N SER A 118 9.57 -4.07 -17.20
CA SER A 118 9.73 -5.34 -17.93
C SER A 118 10.07 -6.47 -16.95
N ASN A 119 11.07 -6.27 -16.09
CA ASN A 119 11.49 -7.25 -15.08
C ASN A 119 10.42 -7.53 -14.02
N LEU A 120 9.67 -6.50 -13.60
CA LEU A 120 8.57 -6.68 -12.65
C LEU A 120 7.40 -7.49 -13.28
N LEU A 121 7.06 -7.25 -14.56
CA LEU A 121 6.10 -8.09 -15.29
C LEU A 121 6.58 -9.55 -15.36
N LYS A 122 7.87 -9.77 -15.64
CA LYS A 122 8.47 -11.12 -15.65
C LYS A 122 8.27 -11.82 -14.32
N GLU A 123 8.66 -11.15 -13.23
CA GLU A 123 8.61 -11.72 -11.89
C GLU A 123 7.19 -12.08 -11.48
N ILE A 124 6.20 -11.23 -11.81
CA ILE A 124 4.78 -11.51 -11.54
C ILE A 124 4.36 -12.81 -12.24
N ILE A 125 4.72 -12.98 -13.50
CA ILE A 125 4.33 -14.18 -14.26
C ILE A 125 5.07 -15.42 -13.76
N VAL A 126 6.39 -15.32 -13.53
CA VAL A 126 7.22 -16.42 -13.02
C VAL A 126 6.74 -16.88 -11.66
N ARG A 127 6.50 -15.98 -10.69
CA ARG A 127 5.98 -16.35 -9.37
C ARG A 127 4.60 -16.99 -9.45
N THR A 128 3.76 -16.52 -10.37
CA THR A 128 2.44 -17.13 -10.62
C THR A 128 2.62 -18.57 -11.10
N LYS A 129 3.52 -18.80 -12.07
CA LYS A 129 3.89 -20.13 -12.56
C LYS A 129 4.44 -21.02 -11.44
N GLU A 130 5.42 -20.55 -10.67
CA GLU A 130 6.05 -21.31 -9.59
C GLU A 130 5.06 -21.74 -8.53
N LYS A 131 4.12 -20.87 -8.15
CA LYS A 131 3.06 -21.24 -7.21
C LYS A 131 2.09 -22.27 -7.77
N ILE A 132 1.75 -22.19 -9.05
CA ILE A 132 0.96 -23.22 -9.73
C ILE A 132 1.73 -24.56 -9.69
N LYS A 133 3.02 -24.56 -10.05
CA LYS A 133 3.89 -25.75 -10.03
C LYS A 133 4.00 -26.36 -8.63
N ARG A 134 4.26 -25.53 -7.60
CA ARG A 134 4.37 -25.99 -6.21
C ARG A 134 3.09 -26.68 -5.74
N ARG A 135 1.93 -26.11 -6.07
CA ARG A 135 0.64 -26.72 -5.73
C ARG A 135 0.42 -28.07 -6.39
N LEU A 136 0.87 -28.24 -7.64
CA LEU A 136 0.80 -29.53 -8.33
C LEU A 136 1.68 -30.58 -7.64
N ASN A 137 2.86 -30.17 -7.17
CA ASN A 137 3.81 -31.06 -6.48
C ASN A 137 3.42 -31.37 -5.03
N GLU A 138 2.54 -30.60 -4.40
CA GLU A 138 2.00 -30.89 -3.07
C GLU A 138 0.99 -32.06 -3.18
N ASN A 139 1.54 -33.27 -3.08
CA ASN A 139 1.03 -34.64 -3.31
C ASN A 139 -0.35 -35.07 -2.75
N LYS A 140 -1.31 -34.18 -2.46
CA LYS A 140 -2.69 -34.54 -2.07
C LYS A 140 -3.74 -34.18 -3.13
N ILE A 141 -3.45 -33.24 -4.02
CA ILE A 141 -4.36 -32.84 -5.10
C ILE A 141 -4.38 -33.90 -6.21
N ILE A 142 -3.22 -34.53 -6.49
CA ILE A 142 -3.07 -35.59 -7.51
C ILE A 142 -4.00 -36.78 -7.22
N SER A 143 -4.10 -37.21 -5.96
CA SER A 143 -4.98 -38.31 -5.55
C SER A 143 -6.46 -37.92 -5.42
N PHE A 144 -6.75 -36.65 -5.11
CA PHE A 144 -8.13 -36.16 -4.88
C PHE A 144 -8.84 -35.77 -6.18
N PHE A 145 -8.12 -35.27 -7.18
CA PHE A 145 -8.70 -34.84 -8.47
C PHE A 145 -8.51 -35.85 -9.63
N GLY A 146 -7.94 -37.03 -9.37
CA GLY A 146 -7.74 -38.05 -10.42
C GLY A 146 -6.84 -37.57 -11.57
N ILE A 147 -5.87 -36.71 -11.26
CA ILE A 147 -4.91 -36.18 -12.22
C ILE A 147 -3.84 -37.25 -12.43
N ASN A 148 -3.80 -37.87 -13.60
CA ASN A 148 -2.77 -38.85 -13.97
C ASN A 148 -1.43 -38.16 -14.31
N GLU A 149 -0.33 -38.91 -14.34
CA GLU A 149 1.01 -38.39 -14.69
C GLU A 149 1.02 -37.62 -16.02
N GLU A 150 0.28 -38.08 -17.03
CA GLU A 150 0.16 -37.39 -18.34
C GLU A 150 -0.41 -35.97 -18.24
N LYS A 151 -1.40 -35.74 -17.37
CA LYS A 151 -1.97 -34.40 -17.14
C LYS A 151 -0.97 -33.50 -16.42
N ILE A 152 -0.19 -34.06 -15.48
CA ILE A 152 0.86 -33.32 -14.78
C ILE A 152 1.95 -32.90 -15.76
N ASP A 153 2.37 -33.80 -16.65
CA ASP A 153 3.34 -33.51 -17.70
C ASP A 153 2.83 -32.44 -18.68
N TYR A 154 1.56 -32.52 -19.08
CA TYR A 154 0.95 -31.49 -19.91
C TYR A 154 0.93 -30.11 -19.21
N ILE A 155 0.57 -30.06 -17.92
CA ILE A 155 0.58 -28.80 -17.17
C ILE A 155 2.01 -28.26 -17.04
N ASN A 156 2.99 -29.11 -16.73
CA ASN A 156 4.39 -28.71 -16.68
C ASN A 156 4.87 -28.16 -18.03
N HIS A 157 4.50 -28.79 -19.14
CA HIS A 157 4.79 -28.31 -20.49
C HIS A 157 4.14 -26.94 -20.77
N GLU A 158 2.86 -26.74 -20.43
CA GLU A 158 2.21 -25.43 -20.58
C GLU A 158 2.86 -24.35 -19.71
N LEU A 159 3.25 -24.70 -18.47
CA LEU A 159 4.00 -23.80 -17.60
C LEU A 159 5.39 -23.47 -18.17
N GLU A 160 6.08 -24.42 -18.80
CA GLU A 160 7.34 -24.21 -19.54
C GLU A 160 7.14 -23.31 -20.76
N ASN A 161 6.08 -23.52 -21.55
CA ASN A 161 5.72 -22.66 -22.68
C ASN A 161 5.50 -21.20 -22.28
N ILE A 162 4.86 -20.95 -21.12
CA ILE A 162 4.75 -19.60 -20.55
C ILE A 162 6.13 -18.99 -20.36
N GLN A 163 7.05 -19.72 -19.72
CA GLN A 163 8.41 -19.24 -19.42
C GLN A 163 9.23 -18.99 -20.70
N ASP A 164 9.19 -19.90 -21.66
CA ASP A 164 9.91 -19.76 -22.92
C ASP A 164 9.40 -18.58 -23.77
N SER A 165 8.08 -18.38 -23.80
CA SER A 165 7.48 -17.25 -24.53
C SER A 165 7.92 -15.92 -23.91
N ILE A 166 7.90 -15.86 -22.57
CA ILE A 166 8.37 -14.74 -21.76
C ILE A 166 9.84 -14.45 -22.03
N ASP A 167 10.73 -15.43 -21.86
CA ASP A 167 12.17 -15.25 -22.04
C ASP A 167 12.53 -14.84 -23.47
N LYS A 168 11.76 -15.26 -24.49
CA LYS A 168 11.91 -14.77 -25.88
C LYS A 168 11.56 -13.29 -25.99
N VAL A 169 10.41 -12.85 -25.44
CA VAL A 169 10.00 -11.45 -25.46
C VAL A 169 11.04 -10.56 -24.76
N PHE A 170 11.58 -11.00 -23.62
CA PHE A 170 12.63 -10.26 -22.90
C PHE A 170 13.93 -10.15 -23.67
N LYS A 171 14.42 -11.25 -24.26
CA LYS A 171 15.62 -11.20 -25.12
C LYS A 171 15.44 -10.22 -26.28
N THR A 172 14.25 -10.19 -26.90
CA THR A 172 13.97 -9.24 -27.99
C THR A 172 13.89 -7.79 -27.50
N LEU A 173 13.28 -7.54 -26.34
CA LEU A 173 13.22 -6.22 -25.71
C LEU A 173 14.61 -5.71 -25.32
N ASP A 174 15.43 -6.53 -24.67
CA ASP A 174 16.79 -6.16 -24.26
C ASP A 174 17.66 -5.82 -25.48
N VAL A 175 17.55 -6.61 -26.55
CA VAL A 175 18.27 -6.37 -27.80
C VAL A 175 17.78 -5.09 -28.50
N SER A 176 16.47 -4.85 -28.59
CA SER A 176 15.93 -3.65 -29.25
C SER A 176 16.32 -2.38 -28.50
N LEU A 177 16.18 -2.38 -27.17
CA LEU A 177 16.53 -1.27 -26.29
C LEU A 177 18.04 -0.97 -26.31
N THR A 178 18.89 -2.01 -26.25
CA THR A 178 20.35 -1.85 -26.36
C THR A 178 20.76 -1.30 -27.72
N THR A 179 20.09 -1.71 -28.79
CA THR A 179 20.37 -1.26 -30.17
C THR A 179 19.98 0.21 -30.35
N ILE A 180 18.82 0.63 -29.84
CA ILE A 180 18.39 2.03 -29.86
C ILE A 180 19.37 2.89 -29.04
N TYR A 181 19.78 2.41 -27.87
CA TYR A 181 20.75 3.11 -27.03
C TYR A 181 22.08 3.32 -27.77
N LYS A 182 22.64 2.28 -28.39
CA LYS A 182 23.89 2.36 -29.19
C LYS A 182 23.74 3.32 -30.38
N ASN A 183 22.66 3.20 -31.16
CA ASN A 183 22.41 4.07 -32.31
C ASN A 183 22.17 5.54 -31.91
N SER A 184 21.62 5.79 -30.72
CA SER A 184 21.41 7.14 -30.20
C SER A 184 22.70 7.79 -29.68
N SER A 185 23.58 6.99 -29.06
CA SER A 185 24.94 7.37 -28.69
C SER A 185 25.78 7.69 -29.93
N GLU A 186 25.75 6.85 -30.96
CA GLU A 186 26.54 7.03 -32.19
C GLU A 186 26.16 8.30 -32.97
N LYS A 187 24.87 8.62 -33.07
CA LYS A 187 24.40 9.88 -33.68
C LYS A 187 24.82 11.14 -32.92
N SER A 188 25.06 11.05 -31.61
CA SER A 188 25.59 12.17 -30.81
C SER A 188 27.08 12.42 -31.05
N THR A 189 27.83 11.37 -31.43
CA THR A 189 29.24 11.46 -31.84
C THR A 189 29.41 11.93 -33.30
N GLU A 190 28.55 11.51 -34.22
CA GLU A 190 28.59 12.01 -35.61
C GLU A 190 28.26 13.51 -35.70
N ASN A 191 27.29 13.99 -34.90
CA ASN A 191 26.98 15.42 -34.83
C ASN A 191 28.07 16.28 -34.16
N LYS A 192 28.99 15.68 -33.38
CA LYS A 192 30.17 16.40 -32.86
C LYS A 192 31.27 16.56 -33.91
N ILE A 193 31.36 15.65 -34.89
CA ILE A 193 32.37 15.70 -35.96
C ILE A 193 31.92 16.62 -37.11
N ALA A 194 30.60 16.75 -37.35
CA ALA A 194 30.07 17.75 -38.27
C ALA A 194 30.09 19.19 -37.70
N ALA A 195 30.05 19.34 -36.37
CA ALA A 195 30.02 20.65 -35.70
C ALA A 195 31.40 21.28 -35.44
N SER A 196 32.50 20.64 -35.85
CA SER A 196 33.86 21.23 -35.79
C SER A 196 34.26 22.00 -37.04
N ALA A 197 33.38 22.16 -38.04
CA ALA A 197 33.70 22.80 -39.32
C ALA A 197 32.91 24.08 -39.66
N SER A 198 32.05 24.60 -38.77
CA SER A 198 31.45 25.92 -38.99
C SER A 198 31.04 26.56 -37.66
N VAL A 199 31.94 27.34 -37.08
CA VAL A 199 31.63 28.25 -35.98
C VAL A 199 30.85 29.43 -36.57
N ASN A 200 29.53 29.46 -36.34
CA ASN A 200 28.77 30.71 -36.25
C ASN A 200 27.87 30.63 -35.03
N ILE A 201 28.15 31.53 -34.09
CA ILE A 201 27.46 31.73 -32.83
C ILE A 201 26.19 32.54 -33.15
N GLU A 202 25.03 31.91 -33.15
CA GLU A 202 23.73 32.52 -32.87
C GLU A 202 22.65 31.42 -32.82
N ASN A 203 22.24 31.04 -31.60
CA ASN A 203 20.92 30.50 -31.20
C ASN A 203 21.03 29.68 -29.91
N VAL A 204 20.93 30.37 -28.75
CA VAL A 204 20.75 29.76 -27.42
C VAL A 204 19.26 29.41 -27.24
N GLY A 205 18.76 28.51 -28.08
CA GLY A 205 17.37 28.01 -28.03
C GLY A 205 17.19 26.56 -28.49
N GLY A 206 18.26 25.86 -28.87
CA GLY A 206 18.18 24.57 -29.58
C GLY A 206 18.47 23.30 -28.78
N SER A 207 18.75 23.37 -27.47
CA SER A 207 19.13 22.18 -26.67
C SER A 207 17.97 21.50 -25.93
N ILE A 208 16.81 22.15 -25.83
CA ILE A 208 15.66 21.67 -25.01
C ILE A 208 14.64 20.86 -25.85
N GLU A 209 14.54 21.10 -27.17
CA GLU A 209 13.63 20.33 -28.04
C GLU A 209 14.15 18.92 -28.39
N GLY A 210 15.47 18.70 -28.35
CA GLY A 210 16.09 17.43 -28.73
C GLY A 210 15.87 16.30 -27.72
N SER A 211 15.98 16.59 -26.42
CA SER A 211 15.78 15.62 -25.34
C SER A 211 14.31 15.17 -25.25
N THR A 212 13.38 16.11 -25.37
CA THR A 212 11.94 15.87 -25.29
C THR A 212 11.41 15.02 -26.45
N LYS A 213 11.91 15.25 -27.67
CA LYS A 213 11.60 14.38 -28.83
C LYS A 213 12.20 12.99 -28.69
N GLN A 214 13.40 12.84 -28.13
CA GLN A 214 14.02 11.51 -27.96
C GLN A 214 13.32 10.63 -26.92
N ASN A 215 12.91 11.21 -25.78
CA ASN A 215 12.18 10.46 -24.75
C ASN A 215 10.84 9.92 -25.27
N SER A 216 10.15 10.68 -26.12
CA SER A 216 8.92 10.21 -26.76
C SER A 216 9.15 9.09 -27.80
N VAL A 217 10.31 9.05 -28.48
CA VAL A 217 10.66 7.92 -29.36
C VAL A 217 10.92 6.64 -28.56
N LEU A 218 11.68 6.70 -27.45
CA LEU A 218 11.94 5.54 -26.60
C LEU A 218 10.65 4.98 -25.99
N LYS A 219 9.80 5.85 -25.44
CA LYS A 219 8.48 5.49 -24.92
C LYS A 219 7.63 4.80 -25.99
N ARG A 220 7.56 5.37 -27.20
CA ARG A 220 6.77 4.83 -28.31
C ARG A 220 7.32 3.51 -28.82
N GLU A 221 8.63 3.33 -28.90
CA GLU A 221 9.26 2.06 -29.29
C GLU A 221 9.08 0.98 -28.24
N PHE A 222 9.15 1.31 -26.95
CA PHE A 222 8.79 0.39 -25.88
C PHE A 222 7.32 -0.01 -25.94
N GLU A 223 6.41 0.96 -26.04
CA GLU A 223 4.97 0.69 -26.19
C GLU A 223 4.74 -0.19 -27.43
N ASN A 224 5.35 0.13 -28.58
CA ASN A 224 5.24 -0.67 -29.79
C ASN A 224 5.84 -2.08 -29.62
N THR A 225 7.01 -2.22 -29.01
CA THR A 225 7.67 -3.53 -28.81
C THR A 225 6.88 -4.37 -27.79
N LEU A 226 6.40 -3.77 -26.71
CA LEU A 226 5.56 -4.44 -25.72
C LEU A 226 4.22 -4.83 -26.33
N ILE A 227 3.58 -3.97 -27.13
CA ILE A 227 2.37 -4.29 -27.91
C ILE A 227 2.62 -5.45 -28.89
N THR A 228 3.76 -5.43 -29.58
CA THR A 228 4.06 -6.35 -30.68
C THR A 228 4.47 -7.73 -30.16
N TYR A 229 5.22 -7.79 -29.05
CA TYR A 229 5.82 -9.02 -28.55
C TYR A 229 5.15 -9.56 -27.29
N LEU A 230 4.64 -8.71 -26.40
CA LEU A 230 3.96 -9.12 -25.17
C LEU A 230 2.46 -9.35 -25.44
N ASP A 231 2.14 -10.35 -26.26
CA ASP A 231 0.77 -10.87 -26.38
C ASP A 231 0.43 -11.65 -25.10
N ILE A 232 0.08 -10.92 -24.02
CA ILE A 232 -0.24 -11.50 -22.70
C ILE A 232 -1.36 -12.52 -22.80
N LYS A 233 -2.29 -12.31 -23.74
CA LYS A 233 -3.35 -13.27 -24.00
C LYS A 233 -2.76 -14.63 -24.38
N LYS A 234 -1.90 -14.69 -25.39
CA LYS A 234 -1.28 -15.96 -25.81
C LYS A 234 -0.23 -16.48 -24.84
N CYS A 235 0.63 -15.59 -24.33
CA CYS A 235 1.79 -15.98 -23.52
C CYS A 235 1.40 -16.46 -22.12
N PHE A 236 0.28 -15.98 -21.59
CA PHE A 236 -0.10 -16.23 -20.20
C PHE A 236 -1.57 -16.67 -20.05
N ILE A 237 -2.53 -15.90 -20.56
CA ILE A 237 -3.96 -16.14 -20.29
C ILE A 237 -4.44 -17.46 -20.90
N ASP A 238 -4.16 -17.69 -22.18
CA ASP A 238 -4.61 -18.89 -22.89
C ASP A 238 -4.00 -20.16 -22.24
N ASN A 239 -2.74 -20.07 -21.79
CA ASN A 239 -2.08 -21.16 -21.06
C ASN A 239 -2.72 -21.39 -19.68
N LEU A 240 -3.04 -20.32 -18.94
CA LEU A 240 -3.74 -20.42 -17.67
C LEU A 240 -5.14 -21.03 -17.80
N ILE A 241 -5.89 -20.66 -18.84
CA ILE A 241 -7.21 -21.23 -19.14
C ILE A 241 -7.10 -22.72 -19.48
N ARG A 242 -6.09 -23.13 -20.27
CA ARG A 242 -5.83 -24.55 -20.54
C ARG A 242 -5.51 -25.32 -19.26
N ILE A 243 -4.69 -24.75 -18.38
CA ILE A 243 -4.36 -25.34 -17.07
C ILE A 243 -5.61 -25.44 -16.19
N ARG A 244 -6.46 -24.40 -16.11
CA ARG A 244 -7.72 -24.38 -15.35
C ARG A 244 -8.58 -25.60 -15.63
N ASN A 245 -8.74 -25.95 -16.91
CA ASN A 245 -9.58 -27.07 -17.35
C ASN A 245 -9.08 -28.45 -16.86
N ILE A 246 -7.85 -28.53 -16.35
CA ILE A 246 -7.20 -29.78 -15.94
C ILE A 246 -7.15 -29.91 -14.41
N ILE A 247 -6.98 -28.80 -13.69
CA ILE A 247 -6.67 -28.80 -12.24
C ILE A 247 -7.87 -28.55 -11.32
N ASP A 248 -9.07 -28.38 -11.87
CA ASP A 248 -10.33 -28.06 -11.14
C ASP A 248 -10.17 -26.93 -10.11
N VAL A 249 -9.33 -25.94 -10.45
CA VAL A 249 -9.16 -24.70 -9.67
C VAL A 249 -10.19 -23.70 -10.14
N LYS A 250 -10.91 -23.10 -9.18
CA LYS A 250 -11.94 -22.09 -9.47
C LYS A 250 -11.32 -20.76 -9.85
N ASN A 251 -10.36 -20.27 -9.06
CA ASN A 251 -9.75 -18.97 -9.26
C ASN A 251 -8.26 -18.92 -8.87
N VAL A 252 -7.53 -18.01 -9.51
CA VAL A 252 -6.18 -17.56 -9.15
C VAL A 252 -6.28 -16.13 -8.62
N PHE A 253 -5.93 -15.94 -7.35
CA PHE A 253 -5.90 -14.65 -6.67
C PHE A 253 -4.47 -14.11 -6.64
N ILE A 254 -4.24 -12.96 -7.26
CA ILE A 254 -2.94 -12.28 -7.28
C ILE A 254 -3.01 -11.05 -6.36
N TYR A 255 -2.26 -11.09 -5.26
CA TYR A 255 -2.13 -10.02 -4.28
C TYR A 255 -0.92 -9.15 -4.63
N LEU A 256 -1.17 -7.86 -4.87
CA LEU A 256 -0.16 -6.83 -5.12
C LEU A 256 -0.11 -5.91 -3.89
N ASP A 257 0.86 -6.16 -3.00
CA ASP A 257 1.08 -5.34 -1.80
C ASP A 257 2.06 -4.19 -2.10
N ASP A 258 1.93 -3.09 -1.36
CA ASP A 258 2.68 -1.84 -1.55
C ASP A 258 2.67 -1.30 -3.02
N PHE A 259 1.60 -1.60 -3.78
CA PHE A 259 1.45 -1.17 -5.19
C PHE A 259 1.43 0.35 -5.35
N SER A 260 1.02 1.10 -4.34
CA SER A 260 1.06 2.57 -4.35
C SER A 260 2.47 3.16 -4.21
N GLU A 261 3.48 2.38 -3.84
CA GLU A 261 4.85 2.89 -3.63
C GLU A 261 5.64 3.03 -4.93
N ILE A 262 5.20 2.37 -6.01
CA ILE A 262 5.73 2.62 -7.37
C ILE A 262 5.15 3.92 -7.95
N ASP A 263 5.83 4.48 -8.95
CA ASP A 263 5.42 5.73 -9.59
C ASP A 263 4.19 5.58 -10.52
N LYS A 264 3.62 6.71 -10.93
CA LYS A 264 2.37 6.74 -11.73
C LYS A 264 2.57 6.14 -13.12
N GLU A 265 3.73 6.37 -13.74
CA GLU A 265 4.04 5.85 -15.07
C GLU A 265 4.14 4.31 -15.03
N ALA A 266 4.79 3.79 -13.99
CA ALA A 266 4.84 2.37 -13.68
C ALA A 266 3.43 1.78 -13.60
N GLN A 267 2.59 2.34 -12.72
CA GLN A 267 1.23 1.83 -12.52
C GLN A 267 0.43 1.85 -13.81
N ALA A 268 0.56 2.91 -14.63
CA ALA A 268 -0.12 2.98 -15.91
C ALA A 268 0.24 1.81 -16.83
N LEU A 269 1.52 1.45 -16.88
CA LEU A 269 1.95 0.30 -17.67
C LEU A 269 1.41 -1.02 -17.12
N PHE A 270 1.49 -1.25 -15.81
CA PHE A 270 0.96 -2.47 -15.19
C PHE A 270 -0.54 -2.62 -15.42
N ILE A 271 -1.27 -1.55 -15.19
CA ILE A 271 -2.72 -1.56 -15.22
C ILE A 271 -3.20 -1.76 -16.65
N ASP A 272 -2.69 -0.99 -17.60
CA ASP A 272 -3.21 -0.99 -18.96
C ASP A 272 -2.76 -2.19 -19.79
N TRP A 273 -1.56 -2.71 -19.52
CA TRP A 273 -0.98 -3.79 -20.31
C TRP A 273 -1.14 -5.15 -19.65
N PHE A 274 -1.16 -5.25 -18.33
CA PHE A 274 -1.21 -6.54 -17.64
C PHE A 274 -2.48 -6.76 -16.85
N ILE A 275 -2.75 -5.93 -15.83
CA ILE A 275 -3.84 -6.17 -14.89
C ILE A 275 -5.18 -6.11 -15.61
N ALA A 276 -5.45 -5.06 -16.40
CA ALA A 276 -6.72 -4.93 -17.10
C ALA A 276 -6.93 -6.04 -18.17
N PRO A 277 -5.96 -6.35 -19.06
CA PRO A 277 -6.11 -7.46 -19.99
C PRO A 277 -6.32 -8.82 -19.30
N VAL A 278 -5.54 -9.14 -18.26
CA VAL A 278 -5.70 -10.39 -17.51
C VAL A 278 -7.05 -10.43 -16.78
N ASN A 279 -7.46 -9.36 -16.13
CA ASN A 279 -8.74 -9.29 -15.44
C ASN A 279 -9.93 -9.44 -16.40
N ASN A 280 -9.84 -8.87 -17.61
CA ASN A 280 -10.95 -8.84 -18.56
C ASN A 280 -11.04 -10.08 -19.45
N LEU A 281 -9.89 -10.71 -19.78
CA LEU A 281 -9.83 -11.81 -20.75
C LEU A 281 -9.68 -13.20 -20.10
N SER A 282 -9.45 -13.29 -18.79
CA SER A 282 -9.25 -14.57 -18.10
C SER A 282 -10.54 -15.34 -17.76
N GLU A 283 -11.70 -14.98 -18.29
CA GLU A 283 -12.98 -15.67 -18.02
C GLU A 283 -13.26 -15.85 -16.51
N ASP A 284 -13.06 -14.78 -15.75
CA ASP A 284 -13.14 -14.73 -14.29
C ASP A 284 -12.16 -15.64 -13.52
N PHE A 285 -11.23 -16.31 -14.21
CA PHE A 285 -10.26 -17.20 -13.58
C PHE A 285 -9.24 -16.43 -12.73
N VAL A 286 -8.74 -15.29 -13.19
CA VAL A 286 -7.72 -14.51 -12.45
C VAL A 286 -8.35 -13.27 -11.82
N LYS A 287 -8.10 -13.05 -10.53
CA LYS A 287 -8.60 -11.91 -9.76
C LYS A 287 -7.48 -11.23 -9.00
N PHE A 288 -7.45 -9.89 -9.04
CA PHE A 288 -6.40 -9.10 -8.39
C PHE A 288 -6.87 -8.55 -7.04
N LYS A 289 -5.98 -8.53 -6.06
CA LYS A 289 -6.17 -7.88 -4.76
C LYS A 289 -5.05 -6.86 -4.60
N ILE A 290 -5.37 -5.57 -4.70
CA ILE A 290 -4.38 -4.50 -4.85
C ILE A 290 -4.41 -3.59 -3.63
N ALA A 291 -3.29 -3.47 -2.91
CA ALA A 291 -3.18 -2.59 -1.74
C ALA A 291 -2.61 -1.23 -2.16
N THR A 292 -3.32 -0.15 -1.84
CA THR A 292 -2.95 1.19 -2.26
C THR A 292 -3.09 2.21 -1.13
N TYR A 293 -2.29 3.27 -1.21
CA TYR A 293 -2.50 4.51 -0.47
C TYR A 293 -3.59 5.36 -1.14
N PRO A 294 -4.34 6.16 -0.36
CA PRO A 294 -5.29 7.12 -0.91
C PRO A 294 -4.63 8.02 -1.96
N ASN A 295 -5.33 8.27 -3.06
CA ASN A 295 -4.86 9.12 -4.17
C ASN A 295 -3.53 8.69 -4.83
N ARG A 296 -3.13 7.42 -4.67
CA ARG A 296 -1.95 6.80 -5.31
C ARG A 296 -2.29 5.52 -6.06
N PHE A 297 -3.41 5.54 -6.78
CA PHE A 297 -3.81 4.47 -7.68
C PHE A 297 -4.20 5.01 -9.05
N TYR A 298 -3.63 4.41 -10.10
CA TYR A 298 -4.00 4.66 -11.48
C TYR A 298 -5.02 3.62 -11.95
N TYR A 299 -6.26 4.04 -12.21
CA TYR A 299 -7.34 3.15 -12.64
C TYR A 299 -7.19 2.66 -14.09
N GLY A 300 -6.67 3.50 -14.98
CA GLY A 300 -6.38 3.13 -16.37
C GLY A 300 -7.56 2.51 -17.11
N LYS A 301 -7.28 1.40 -17.81
CA LYS A 301 -8.25 0.59 -18.57
C LYS A 301 -9.11 -0.37 -17.72
N LEU A 302 -9.05 -0.29 -16.39
CA LEU A 302 -9.93 -1.10 -15.54
C LEU A 302 -11.37 -0.58 -15.62
N ASP A 303 -12.30 -1.52 -15.69
CA ASP A 303 -13.72 -1.21 -15.62
C ASP A 303 -14.10 -0.98 -14.15
N ASN A 304 -14.21 0.29 -13.75
CA ASN A 304 -14.52 0.68 -12.37
C ASN A 304 -15.85 0.10 -11.86
N GLY A 305 -16.78 -0.24 -12.75
CA GLY A 305 -18.05 -0.88 -12.37
C GLY A 305 -17.92 -2.36 -12.00
N LYS A 306 -16.77 -2.99 -12.31
CA LYS A 306 -16.50 -4.42 -12.09
C LYS A 306 -15.46 -4.72 -11.01
N ILE A 307 -14.87 -3.68 -10.43
CA ILE A 307 -13.91 -3.79 -9.34
C ILE A 307 -14.57 -3.33 -8.04
N ASP A 308 -14.16 -3.94 -6.94
CA ASP A 308 -14.58 -3.50 -5.61
C ASP A 308 -13.50 -2.61 -5.02
N GLU A 309 -13.89 -1.49 -4.42
CA GLU A 309 -13.01 -0.68 -3.59
C GLU A 309 -13.43 -0.80 -2.11
N ILE A 310 -12.44 -0.88 -1.22
CA ILE A 310 -12.61 -0.95 0.22
C ILE A 310 -11.64 0.03 0.86
N SER A 311 -12.16 1.07 1.51
CA SER A 311 -11.34 1.98 2.32
C SER A 311 -11.17 1.42 3.73
N LEU A 312 -9.95 1.50 4.25
CA LEU A 312 -9.57 1.12 5.61
C LEU A 312 -9.37 2.33 6.53
N ASP A 313 -9.39 3.54 5.99
CA ASP A 313 -9.36 4.74 6.81
C ASP A 313 -10.69 4.90 7.54
N PHE A 314 -10.66 5.11 8.85
CA PHE A 314 -11.84 4.97 9.72
C PHE A 314 -13.01 5.83 9.24
N PHE A 315 -12.75 7.05 8.78
CA PHE A 315 -13.78 7.96 8.32
C PHE A 315 -14.50 7.36 7.11
N ASP A 316 -13.78 7.04 6.04
CA ASP A 316 -14.39 6.48 4.82
C ASP A 316 -15.05 5.12 5.08
N ALA A 317 -14.46 4.31 5.96
CA ALA A 317 -15.00 3.00 6.33
C ALA A 317 -16.33 3.10 7.09
N PHE A 318 -16.49 4.11 7.96
CA PHE A 318 -17.64 4.19 8.87
C PHE A 318 -18.63 5.32 8.56
N TYR A 319 -18.27 6.31 7.76
CA TYR A 319 -19.07 7.54 7.53
C TYR A 319 -20.45 7.26 6.94
N HIS A 320 -20.59 6.17 6.18
CA HIS A 320 -21.84 5.80 5.51
C HIS A 320 -22.83 5.04 6.40
N TYR A 321 -22.45 4.63 7.62
CA TYR A 321 -23.39 3.98 8.53
C TYR A 321 -24.32 5.02 9.17
N GLU A 322 -25.62 4.78 9.07
CA GLU A 322 -26.69 5.69 9.50
C GLU A 322 -26.45 6.24 10.91
N LYS A 323 -26.46 7.58 11.05
CA LYS A 323 -26.48 8.26 12.35
C LYS A 323 -27.85 7.99 12.99
N ASP A 324 -27.99 6.92 13.77
CA ASP A 324 -29.15 6.75 14.62
C ASP A 324 -29.19 7.92 15.61
N LEU A 325 -30.27 8.70 15.52
CA LEU A 325 -30.45 10.00 16.19
C LEU A 325 -30.78 9.90 17.69
N ASN A 326 -30.85 8.68 18.24
CA ASN A 326 -31.33 8.45 19.59
C ASN A 326 -30.36 7.57 20.34
N GLU A 327 -29.29 8.17 20.89
CA GLU A 327 -28.79 7.90 22.23
C GLU A 327 -27.57 8.80 22.50
N THR A 328 -27.42 9.18 23.75
CA THR A 328 -26.44 10.12 24.27
C THR A 328 -24.98 9.72 23.96
N ASP A 329 -24.25 10.68 23.39
CA ASP A 329 -22.81 10.95 23.52
C ASP A 329 -21.70 10.31 22.67
N ILE A 330 -21.95 9.46 21.65
CA ILE A 330 -20.91 9.13 20.65
C ILE A 330 -21.56 8.94 19.28
N SER A 331 -21.07 9.64 18.24
CA SER A 331 -21.57 9.40 16.87
C SER A 331 -21.35 7.92 16.50
N LYS A 332 -22.32 7.22 15.88
CA LYS A 332 -22.21 5.78 15.56
C LYS A 332 -20.89 5.39 14.89
N MET A 333 -20.32 6.29 14.08
CA MET A 333 -18.99 6.20 13.50
C MET A 333 -17.88 6.06 14.55
N GLU A 334 -17.87 6.93 15.55
CA GLU A 334 -16.90 6.90 16.65
C GLU A 334 -17.11 5.69 17.57
N TYR A 335 -18.35 5.25 17.76
CA TYR A 335 -18.64 3.98 18.45
C TYR A 335 -18.02 2.79 17.73
N LEU A 336 -18.23 2.68 16.41
CA LEU A 336 -17.64 1.61 15.58
C LEU A 336 -16.11 1.67 15.57
N ALA A 337 -15.55 2.87 15.52
CA ALA A 337 -14.11 3.10 15.59
C ALA A 337 -13.52 2.68 16.94
N LEU A 338 -14.19 3.01 18.04
CA LEU A 338 -13.77 2.57 19.37
C LEU A 338 -13.88 1.05 19.52
N ASP A 339 -14.99 0.46 19.11
CA ASP A 339 -15.21 -0.99 19.10
C ASP A 339 -14.10 -1.73 18.34
N TYR A 340 -13.71 -1.24 17.16
CA TYR A 340 -12.57 -1.80 16.42
C TYR A 340 -11.28 -1.76 17.24
N THR A 341 -10.97 -0.64 17.90
CA THR A 341 -9.77 -0.51 18.75
C THR A 341 -9.79 -1.52 19.90
N LYS A 342 -10.94 -1.69 20.55
CA LYS A 342 -11.15 -2.67 21.62
C LYS A 342 -10.90 -4.09 21.12
N ARG A 343 -11.54 -4.50 20.02
CA ARG A 343 -11.37 -5.83 19.42
C ARG A 343 -9.93 -6.09 18.99
N LEU A 344 -9.28 -5.09 18.38
CA LEU A 344 -7.91 -5.18 17.90
C LEU A 344 -6.91 -5.51 19.02
N LEU A 345 -7.06 -4.82 20.15
CA LEU A 345 -6.24 -5.01 21.34
C LEU A 345 -6.58 -6.33 22.01
N LYS A 346 -7.87 -6.58 22.28
CA LYS A 346 -8.34 -7.79 22.96
C LYS A 346 -7.90 -9.07 22.26
N ASN A 347 -8.11 -9.18 20.94
CA ASN A 347 -7.71 -10.37 20.17
C ASN A 347 -6.22 -10.69 20.29
N ARG A 348 -5.36 -9.67 20.42
CA ARG A 348 -3.92 -9.86 20.64
C ARG A 348 -3.62 -10.14 22.10
N LEU A 349 -4.20 -9.39 23.02
CA LEU A 349 -4.03 -9.58 24.45
C LEU A 349 -4.44 -11.00 24.88
N ASP A 350 -5.49 -11.58 24.31
CA ASP A 350 -5.89 -12.97 24.59
C ASP A 350 -4.82 -14.00 24.15
N VAL A 351 -3.98 -13.67 23.17
CA VAL A 351 -2.85 -14.51 22.71
C VAL A 351 -1.60 -14.31 23.55
N TYR A 352 -1.32 -13.08 23.99
CA TYR A 352 -0.12 -12.75 24.78
C TYR A 352 -0.33 -12.91 26.29
N PHE A 353 -1.54 -12.68 26.79
CA PHE A 353 -1.94 -12.63 28.19
C PHE A 353 -3.31 -13.32 28.41
N PRO A 354 -3.42 -14.65 28.22
CA PRO A 354 -4.69 -15.38 28.29
C PRO A 354 -5.41 -15.27 29.65
N ASP A 355 -4.66 -15.05 30.74
CA ASP A 355 -5.22 -14.89 32.10
C ASP A 355 -5.62 -13.44 32.43
N ASN A 356 -5.72 -12.56 31.43
CA ASN A 356 -5.99 -11.12 31.60
C ASN A 356 -4.97 -10.38 32.50
N GLY A 357 -3.74 -10.90 32.58
CA GLY A 357 -2.66 -10.32 33.39
C GLY A 357 -2.13 -8.97 32.88
N TRP A 358 -2.60 -8.46 31.74
CA TRP A 358 -2.09 -7.24 31.10
C TRP A 358 -2.51 -5.95 31.81
N ASN A 359 -3.63 -5.95 32.55
CA ASN A 359 -4.10 -4.77 33.28
C ASN A 359 -3.07 -4.23 34.29
N VAL A 360 -2.17 -5.09 34.78
CA VAL A 360 -1.13 -4.70 35.75
C VAL A 360 -0.13 -3.68 35.19
N PHE A 361 0.01 -3.60 33.86
CA PHE A 361 0.94 -2.68 33.19
C PHE A 361 0.42 -1.24 33.16
N PHE A 362 -0.87 -1.02 33.38
CA PHE A 362 -1.51 0.28 33.23
C PHE A 362 -1.95 0.85 34.58
N ASP A 363 -1.86 2.18 34.69
CA ASP A 363 -2.36 2.97 35.81
C ASP A 363 -3.55 3.83 35.36
N MET A 364 -4.54 3.17 34.77
CA MET A 364 -5.81 3.76 34.30
C MET A 364 -6.86 2.67 34.10
N PRO A 365 -8.16 3.02 34.07
CA PRO A 365 -9.22 2.13 33.62
C PRO A 365 -9.03 1.66 32.17
N GLU A 366 -9.47 0.43 31.89
CA GLU A 366 -9.40 -0.18 30.54
C GLU A 366 -10.16 0.65 29.48
N GLU A 367 -11.34 1.17 29.83
CA GLU A 367 -12.11 2.01 28.93
C GLU A 367 -11.37 3.30 28.55
N ASP A 368 -10.75 3.96 29.53
CA ASP A 368 -9.95 5.18 29.29
C ASP A 368 -8.74 4.89 28.39
N LEU A 369 -8.09 3.74 28.58
CA LEU A 369 -7.00 3.28 27.72
C LEU A 369 -7.47 3.14 26.27
N TYR A 370 -8.60 2.49 26.02
CA TYR A 370 -9.13 2.30 24.68
C TYR A 370 -9.51 3.62 24.01
N HIS A 371 -10.19 4.51 24.74
CA HIS A 371 -10.52 5.84 24.23
C HIS A 371 -9.27 6.65 23.89
N LEU A 372 -8.26 6.63 24.76
CA LEU A 372 -7.01 7.36 24.54
C LEU A 372 -6.22 6.78 23.35
N LEU A 373 -6.08 5.46 23.26
CA LEU A 373 -5.41 4.81 22.12
C LEU A 373 -6.16 5.03 20.81
N PHE A 374 -7.50 5.05 20.82
CA PHE A 374 -8.28 5.46 19.65
C PHE A 374 -7.96 6.90 19.25
N ARG A 375 -8.04 7.86 20.18
CA ARG A 375 -7.76 9.29 19.90
C ARG A 375 -6.32 9.51 19.42
N ILE A 376 -5.36 8.79 19.97
CA ILE A 376 -3.96 8.83 19.54
C ILE A 376 -3.84 8.28 18.13
N SER A 377 -4.48 7.15 17.82
CA SER A 377 -4.18 6.38 16.61
C SER A 377 -5.12 6.58 15.42
N MET A 378 -6.35 7.05 15.65
CA MET A 378 -7.43 7.07 14.64
C MET A 378 -7.58 5.72 13.92
N ASN A 379 -7.61 4.63 14.69
CA ASN A 379 -7.67 3.24 14.21
C ASN A 379 -6.47 2.79 13.36
N MET A 380 -5.28 3.33 13.58
CA MET A 380 -4.04 2.87 12.94
C MET A 380 -3.30 1.87 13.87
N PRO A 381 -3.41 0.53 13.67
CA PRO A 381 -2.73 -0.47 14.50
C PRO A 381 -1.24 -0.19 14.69
N ARG A 382 -0.56 0.20 13.61
CA ARG A 382 0.88 0.49 13.64
C ARG A 382 1.23 1.59 14.64
N LYS A 383 0.44 2.66 14.69
CA LYS A 383 0.65 3.78 15.61
C LYS A 383 0.47 3.33 17.06
N ILE A 384 -0.54 2.49 17.34
CA ILE A 384 -0.75 1.88 18.66
C ILE A 384 0.49 1.06 19.06
N GLY A 385 1.01 0.23 18.17
CA GLY A 385 2.21 -0.59 18.42
C GLY A 385 3.44 0.24 18.80
N TYR A 386 3.72 1.31 18.06
CA TYR A 386 4.82 2.23 18.41
C TYR A 386 4.62 2.89 19.76
N VAL A 387 3.43 3.41 20.04
CA VAL A 387 3.12 4.09 21.32
C VAL A 387 3.33 3.14 22.49
N LEU A 388 2.82 1.91 22.40
CA LEU A 388 2.99 0.89 23.44
C LEU A 388 4.46 0.45 23.59
N SER A 389 5.20 0.31 22.49
CA SER A 389 6.64 0.01 22.50
C SER A 389 7.45 1.13 23.18
N PHE A 390 7.13 2.40 22.93
CA PHE A 390 7.76 3.52 23.63
C PHE A 390 7.37 3.58 25.12
N CYS A 391 6.15 3.19 25.48
CA CYS A 391 5.75 3.05 26.88
C CYS A 391 6.48 1.89 27.58
N TYR A 392 6.75 0.80 26.88
CA TYR A 392 7.63 -0.26 27.40
C TYR A 392 9.02 0.29 27.74
N GLU A 393 9.65 1.02 26.81
CA GLU A 393 10.99 1.61 26.99
C GLU A 393 11.04 2.67 28.10
N SER A 394 10.00 3.49 28.24
CA SER A 394 10.00 4.63 29.17
C SER A 394 9.44 4.31 30.56
N CYS A 395 8.64 3.26 30.70
CA CYS A 395 7.95 2.92 31.95
C CYS A 395 8.28 1.50 32.43
N LEU A 396 7.95 0.48 31.64
CA LEU A 396 7.91 -0.90 32.12
C LEU A 396 9.29 -1.45 32.48
N ILE A 397 10.32 -1.18 31.67
CA ILE A 397 11.71 -1.60 31.98
C ILE A 397 12.25 -0.93 33.25
N HIS A 398 11.66 0.18 33.66
CA HIS A 398 12.01 0.93 34.87
C HIS A 398 11.09 0.59 36.06
N GLY A 399 10.26 -0.44 35.95
CA GLY A 399 9.34 -0.88 37.00
C GLY A 399 8.18 0.08 37.27
N LYS A 400 7.86 0.98 36.33
CA LYS A 400 6.74 1.92 36.42
C LYS A 400 5.59 1.45 35.54
N LYS A 401 4.36 1.65 36.02
CA LYS A 401 3.15 1.45 35.20
C LYS A 401 2.99 2.55 34.16
N ILE A 402 2.26 2.25 33.10
CA ILE A 402 1.94 3.16 32.00
C ILE A 402 0.77 4.06 32.43
N THR A 403 1.02 5.36 32.51
CA THR A 403 0.03 6.40 32.84
C THR A 403 -0.49 7.10 31.58
N THR A 404 -1.53 7.93 31.73
CA THR A 404 -2.05 8.79 30.64
C THR A 404 -0.93 9.64 30.04
N ALA A 405 -0.17 10.32 30.90
CA ALA A 405 0.96 11.16 30.48
C ALA A 405 2.05 10.35 29.75
N ALA A 406 2.27 9.08 30.10
CA ALA A 406 3.22 8.23 29.40
C ALA A 406 2.77 7.94 27.95
N LEU A 407 1.47 7.66 27.75
CA LEU A 407 0.90 7.45 26.41
C LEU A 407 0.93 8.73 25.57
N GLU A 408 0.64 9.89 26.18
CA GLU A 408 0.71 11.20 25.51
C GLU A 408 2.15 11.52 25.05
N ASN A 409 3.14 11.32 25.94
CA ASN A 409 4.54 11.52 25.61
C ASN A 409 5.03 10.53 24.54
N ALA A 410 4.57 9.27 24.58
CA ALA A 410 4.87 8.28 23.56
C ALA A 410 4.24 8.65 22.20
N ALA A 411 3.03 9.22 22.19
CA ALA A 411 2.42 9.76 20.97
C ALA A 411 3.24 10.92 20.41
N LEU A 412 3.71 11.85 21.27
CA LEU A 412 4.61 12.94 20.87
C LEU A 412 5.90 12.42 20.24
N ARG A 413 6.54 11.43 20.88
CA ARG A 413 7.74 10.77 20.34
C ARG A 413 7.46 10.13 18.97
N TYR A 414 6.32 9.44 18.81
CA TYR A 414 5.94 8.87 17.51
C TYR A 414 5.81 9.95 16.43
N TYR A 415 5.17 11.07 16.75
CA TYR A 415 5.06 12.17 15.80
C TYR A 415 6.43 12.71 15.39
N THR A 416 7.31 13.02 16.35
CA THR A 416 8.63 13.60 16.04
C THR A 416 9.56 12.61 15.34
N ASP A 417 9.70 11.40 15.89
CA ASP A 417 10.70 10.44 15.43
C ASP A 417 10.27 9.70 14.15
N ILE A 418 8.96 9.56 13.91
CA ILE A 418 8.42 8.77 12.79
C ILE A 418 7.75 9.66 11.76
N ILE A 419 6.72 10.44 12.13
CA ILE A 419 5.94 11.23 11.15
C ILE A 419 6.77 12.38 10.60
N GLU A 420 7.22 13.27 11.48
CA GLU A 420 7.90 14.51 11.12
C GLU A 420 9.27 14.23 10.49
N LYS A 421 10.04 13.31 11.08
CA LYS A 421 11.31 12.88 10.50
C LYS A 421 11.14 12.26 9.11
N TYR A 422 10.14 11.40 8.90
CA TYR A 422 9.88 10.84 7.57
C TYR A 422 9.51 11.93 6.57
N PHE A 423 8.68 12.91 6.96
CA PHE A 423 8.21 13.94 6.04
C PHE A 423 9.26 15.01 5.70
N ILE A 424 10.11 15.39 6.65
CA ILE A 424 11.09 16.49 6.47
C ILE A 424 12.44 16.00 5.95
N VAL A 425 12.87 14.81 6.39
CA VAL A 425 14.25 14.33 6.14
C VAL A 425 14.33 13.39 4.93
N ASN A 426 13.23 12.74 4.56
CA ASN A 426 13.26 11.75 3.48
C ASN A 426 12.99 12.41 2.13
N GLU A 427 13.96 12.36 1.21
CA GLU A 427 13.79 12.87 -0.17
C GLU A 427 12.74 12.10 -0.97
N PHE A 428 12.34 10.90 -0.53
CA PHE A 428 11.44 9.99 -1.23
C PHE A 428 10.08 9.84 -0.53
N VAL A 429 9.56 10.91 0.09
CA VAL A 429 8.20 10.90 0.67
C VAL A 429 7.17 10.57 -0.41
N CYS A 430 6.35 9.55 -0.15
CA CYS A 430 5.20 9.24 -0.98
C CYS A 430 4.12 10.35 -0.86
N LYS A 431 3.73 10.91 -2.00
CA LYS A 431 2.69 11.97 -2.11
C LYS A 431 1.51 11.52 -2.98
N PRO A 432 0.32 12.10 -2.86
CA PRO A 432 -0.73 11.90 -3.86
C PRO A 432 -0.21 12.16 -5.29
N PHE A 433 -0.67 11.41 -6.28
CA PHE A 433 -0.12 11.50 -7.64
C PHE A 433 -0.32 12.86 -8.31
N ASP A 434 -1.40 13.55 -7.98
CA ASP A 434 -1.74 14.85 -8.58
C ASP A 434 -1.29 16.03 -7.69
N ASP A 435 -0.55 15.75 -6.61
CA ASP A 435 0.01 16.77 -5.73
C ASP A 435 1.23 17.45 -6.36
N LYS A 436 1.16 18.77 -6.46
CA LYS A 436 2.20 19.64 -7.05
C LYS A 436 2.85 20.55 -6.02
N ILE A 437 2.43 20.49 -4.76
CA ILE A 437 2.90 21.37 -3.70
C ILE A 437 4.16 20.76 -3.08
N SER A 438 5.17 21.59 -2.82
CA SER A 438 6.42 21.12 -2.20
C SER A 438 6.21 20.72 -0.73
N GLU A 439 7.10 19.90 -0.17
CA GLU A 439 7.01 19.48 1.25
C GLU A 439 7.13 20.66 2.20
N GLU A 440 7.96 21.65 1.87
CA GLU A 440 8.16 22.86 2.67
C GLU A 440 6.86 23.66 2.76
N HIS A 441 6.17 23.84 1.64
CA HIS A 441 4.88 24.54 1.62
C HIS A 441 3.79 23.78 2.38
N HIS A 442 3.77 22.44 2.30
CA HIS A 442 2.86 21.63 3.13
C HIS A 442 3.15 21.80 4.62
N TYR A 443 4.43 21.80 4.99
CA TYR A 443 4.84 21.96 6.38
C TYR A 443 4.52 23.37 6.91
N GLU A 444 4.73 24.41 6.10
CA GLU A 444 4.29 25.78 6.44
C GLU A 444 2.77 25.88 6.58
N MET A 445 2.00 25.24 5.67
CA MET A 445 0.55 25.19 5.77
C MET A 445 0.11 24.52 7.07
N MET A 446 0.73 23.39 7.42
CA MET A 446 0.48 22.69 8.69
C MET A 446 0.77 23.61 9.89
N ARG A 447 1.89 24.36 9.87
CA ARG A 447 2.21 25.34 10.91
C ARG A 447 1.15 26.44 11.03
N LYS A 448 0.71 27.01 9.91
CA LYS A 448 -0.35 28.04 9.91
C LYS A 448 -1.69 27.52 10.45
N ILE A 449 -2.04 26.27 10.15
CA ILE A 449 -3.24 25.61 10.71
C ILE A 449 -3.11 25.54 12.23
N ILE A 450 -1.96 25.09 12.75
CA ILE A 450 -1.73 24.97 14.20
C ILE A 450 -1.75 26.34 14.87
N ASP A 451 -1.05 27.33 14.32
CA ASP A 451 -1.04 28.69 14.86
C ASP A 451 -2.47 29.24 14.96
N ARG A 452 -3.29 28.98 13.93
CA ARG A 452 -4.70 29.36 13.92
C ARG A 452 -5.49 28.64 15.01
N GLU A 453 -5.30 27.34 15.19
CA GLU A 453 -5.99 26.57 16.23
C GLU A 453 -5.55 26.96 17.65
N LEU A 454 -4.28 27.27 17.87
CA LEU A 454 -3.80 27.81 19.14
C LEU A 454 -4.44 29.18 19.46
N LEU A 455 -4.64 30.02 18.45
CA LEU A 455 -5.39 31.27 18.59
C LEU A 455 -6.87 31.00 18.91
N ASN A 456 -7.51 30.07 18.20
CA ASN A 456 -8.90 29.66 18.47
C ASN A 456 -9.03 29.12 19.90
N GLN A 457 -8.07 28.34 20.37
CA GLN A 457 -8.06 27.78 21.73
C GLN A 457 -8.07 28.88 22.80
N LYS A 458 -7.36 30.00 22.60
CA LYS A 458 -7.39 31.14 23.55
C LYS A 458 -8.79 31.76 23.64
N VAL A 459 -9.56 31.74 22.55
CA VAL A 459 -10.95 32.22 22.50
C VAL A 459 -11.89 31.19 23.11
N ILE A 460 -11.71 29.91 22.78
CA ILE A 460 -12.56 28.79 23.21
C ILE A 460 -12.35 28.45 24.68
N LYS A 461 -11.15 28.57 25.28
CA LYS A 461 -10.93 28.35 26.73
C LYS A 461 -11.83 29.22 27.64
N ARG A 462 -12.47 30.27 27.10
CA ARG A 462 -13.54 31.03 27.78
C ARG A 462 -14.90 30.32 27.83
N ARG A 463 -15.08 29.21 27.10
CA ARG A 463 -16.25 28.33 27.02
C ARG A 463 -15.78 26.90 27.38
N LYS A 464 -16.32 26.30 28.45
CA LYS A 464 -15.90 24.94 28.89
C LYS A 464 -16.12 23.89 27.78
N ASN A 465 -15.16 22.98 27.64
CA ASN A 465 -15.22 21.69 26.92
C ASN A 465 -15.44 21.68 25.41
N ASN A 466 -14.58 22.31 24.61
CA ASN A 466 -14.53 22.01 23.16
C ASN A 466 -13.14 21.55 22.71
N TYR A 467 -13.12 20.45 21.94
CA TYR A 467 -11.95 19.83 21.36
C TYR A 467 -11.26 20.79 20.37
N THR A 468 -10.12 21.37 20.74
CA THR A 468 -9.35 22.31 19.90
C THR A 468 -8.39 21.62 18.93
N CYS A 469 -8.56 20.31 18.74
CA CYS A 469 -7.74 19.51 17.83
C CYS A 469 -8.36 19.33 16.45
N MET A 470 -9.56 19.89 16.24
CA MET A 470 -10.30 19.77 15.00
C MET A 470 -10.43 21.12 14.32
N PHE A 471 -10.32 21.14 13.00
CA PHE A 471 -10.52 22.32 12.19
C PHE A 471 -11.38 21.99 10.98
N VAL A 472 -12.04 23.01 10.44
CA VAL A 472 -13.00 22.87 9.34
C VAL A 472 -12.44 23.51 8.09
N VAL A 473 -12.53 22.79 6.97
CA VAL A 473 -12.05 23.23 5.66
C VAL A 473 -13.16 23.05 4.65
N ASN A 474 -13.34 24.01 3.76
CA ASN A 474 -14.25 23.83 2.62
C ASN A 474 -13.78 22.63 1.78
N GLN A 475 -14.71 21.76 1.38
CA GLN A 475 -14.44 20.56 0.61
C GLN A 475 -13.61 20.86 -0.67
N GLU A 476 -13.78 22.04 -1.28
CA GLU A 476 -13.02 22.49 -2.46
C GLU A 476 -11.50 22.60 -2.21
N PHE A 477 -11.08 22.87 -0.97
CA PHE A 477 -9.67 22.98 -0.59
C PHE A 477 -9.12 21.70 0.07
N SER A 478 -9.93 20.67 0.24
CA SER A 478 -9.53 19.43 0.94
C SER A 478 -8.41 18.69 0.21
N ASN A 479 -8.36 18.79 -1.13
CA ASN A 479 -7.31 18.17 -1.93
C ASN A 479 -5.90 18.67 -1.58
N LEU A 480 -5.75 19.95 -1.18
CA LEU A 480 -4.48 20.55 -0.75
C LEU A 480 -3.93 19.88 0.52
N LEU A 481 -4.79 19.25 1.32
CA LEU A 481 -4.42 18.60 2.57
C LEU A 481 -4.17 17.09 2.42
N SER A 482 -4.42 16.53 1.24
CA SER A 482 -4.28 15.08 0.96
C SER A 482 -2.91 14.52 1.34
N ASN A 483 -1.84 15.29 1.10
CA ASN A 483 -0.49 14.85 1.41
C ASN A 483 -0.20 14.86 2.92
N LEU A 484 -0.71 15.86 3.64
CA LEU A 484 -0.63 15.92 5.10
C LEU A 484 -1.41 14.77 5.75
N GLU A 485 -2.58 14.45 5.21
CA GLU A 485 -3.39 13.31 5.66
C GLU A 485 -2.71 11.97 5.39
N LEU A 486 -2.21 11.77 4.16
CA LEU A 486 -1.49 10.57 3.73
C LEU A 486 -0.30 10.27 4.65
N ASN A 487 0.43 11.31 5.04
CA ASN A 487 1.62 11.21 5.89
C ASN A 487 1.31 11.30 7.40
N GLY A 488 0.04 11.33 7.80
CA GLY A 488 -0.38 11.17 9.19
C GLY A 488 -0.33 12.43 10.04
N PHE A 489 -0.18 13.63 9.47
CA PHE A 489 -0.24 14.88 10.22
C PHE A 489 -1.66 15.24 10.65
N ILE A 490 -2.64 14.84 9.85
CA ILE A 490 -4.06 15.06 10.08
C ILE A 490 -4.84 13.81 9.67
N SER A 491 -6.08 13.70 10.11
CA SER A 491 -7.02 12.68 9.64
C SER A 491 -8.40 13.31 9.45
N THR A 492 -9.09 12.96 8.37
CA THR A 492 -10.50 13.31 8.21
C THR A 492 -11.31 12.72 9.35
N TYR A 493 -12.08 13.55 10.03
CA TYR A 493 -12.90 13.18 11.17
C TYR A 493 -14.39 13.14 10.85
N ASN A 494 -14.89 14.14 10.12
CA ASN A 494 -16.30 14.22 9.78
C ASN A 494 -16.52 15.03 8.50
N LYS A 495 -17.71 14.96 7.91
CA LYS A 495 -18.18 15.88 6.88
C LYS A 495 -19.48 16.55 7.31
N ILE A 496 -19.57 17.85 7.06
CA ILE A 496 -20.70 18.71 7.44
C ILE A 496 -21.25 19.36 6.17
N LYS A 497 -22.57 19.49 6.09
CA LYS A 497 -23.24 20.27 5.04
C LYS A 497 -23.91 21.48 5.66
N GLU A 498 -23.59 22.66 5.17
CA GLU A 498 -24.19 23.93 5.62
C GLU A 498 -24.46 24.83 4.41
N ASN A 499 -25.68 25.33 4.27
CA ASN A 499 -26.09 26.27 3.20
C ASN A 499 -25.62 25.87 1.79
N SER A 500 -25.84 24.60 1.43
CA SER A 500 -25.42 23.96 0.16
C SER A 500 -23.92 23.73 -0.01
N ASN A 501 -23.06 24.24 0.89
CA ASN A 501 -21.64 23.96 0.91
C ASN A 501 -21.33 22.70 1.71
N PHE A 502 -20.26 22.01 1.32
CA PHE A 502 -19.72 20.86 2.03
C PHE A 502 -18.41 21.24 2.69
N TYR A 503 -18.24 20.79 3.93
CA TYR A 503 -17.07 21.04 4.74
C TYR A 503 -16.52 19.73 5.27
N THR A 504 -15.20 19.61 5.26
CA THR A 504 -14.47 18.50 5.86
C THR A 504 -13.95 18.96 7.22
N VAL A 505 -14.24 18.17 8.25
CA VAL A 505 -13.66 18.32 9.58
C VAL A 505 -12.43 17.44 9.64
N TYR A 506 -11.27 18.05 9.85
CA TYR A 506 -10.02 17.36 10.05
C TYR A 506 -9.65 17.37 11.53
N CYS A 507 -9.02 16.30 12.00
CA CYS A 507 -8.37 16.23 13.30
C CYS A 507 -6.85 16.25 13.11
N ILE A 508 -6.17 17.10 13.87
CA ILE A 508 -4.70 17.17 13.93
C ILE A 508 -4.19 15.95 14.70
N ASP A 509 -3.05 15.39 14.26
CA ASP A 509 -2.39 14.29 14.96
C ASP A 509 -2.28 14.57 16.46
N TYR A 510 -2.70 13.61 17.28
CA TYR A 510 -2.86 13.76 18.73
C TYR A 510 -1.65 14.42 19.41
N ALA A 511 -0.44 14.02 19.02
CA ALA A 511 0.82 14.54 19.53
C ALA A 511 0.97 16.07 19.43
N LYS A 512 0.43 16.66 18.37
CA LYS A 512 0.51 18.10 18.13
C LYS A 512 -0.48 18.91 18.98
N ASN A 513 -1.44 18.25 19.62
CA ASN A 513 -2.43 18.89 20.49
C ASN A 513 -1.97 19.01 21.96
N THR A 514 -0.93 18.27 22.36
CA THR A 514 -0.45 18.18 23.75
C THR A 514 0.72 19.13 24.07
N ASN A 515 1.16 19.96 23.12
CA ASN A 515 2.26 20.92 23.31
C ASN A 515 1.79 22.33 23.69
#